data_AF-A0A5N7DAV9-F1
#
_entry.id   AF-A0A5N7DAV9-F1
#
_cell.length_a   1.000
_cell.length_b   1.000
_cell.length_c   1.000
_cell.angle_alpha   90.00
_cell.angle_beta   90.00
_cell.angle_gamma   90.00
#
_symmetry.space_group_name_H-M   'P 1'
#
loop_
_entity.id
_entity.type
_entity.pdbx_description
1 polymer ?
#
loop_
_entity_poly.entity_id
_entity_poly.type
_entity_poly.pdbx_seq_one_letter_code
_entity_poly.pdbx_strand_id
1 'polypeptide(L)'
;MLSTVGRRLWQKAPAQLSHTMSPREAWLFAESVRRTIIVAFMLRSVYSLLKRNYSVRTPFVDSLPFDVRTTLWDTDHAAWDDATPVSLEHMVSLQQYSTMLESGAIHGISPFSALILAACKGKAVSNVPYPPATGYRAY
;
A
#
# COMPACT_ATOMS: atom_id res chain seq x y z
N MET A 1 -6.23 -0.47 19.91
CA MET A 1 -6.80 -1.20 18.75
C MET A 1 -6.26 -0.64 17.45
N LEU A 2 -5.82 -1.47 16.51
CA LEU A 2 -5.20 -1.04 15.23
C LEU A 2 -6.14 -0.16 14.37
N SER A 3 -7.45 -0.39 14.42
CA SER A 3 -8.45 0.46 13.77
C SER A 3 -8.47 1.90 14.30
N THR A 4 -8.12 2.11 15.56
CA THR A 4 -8.00 3.46 16.15
C THR A 4 -6.78 4.19 15.59
N VAL A 5 -5.67 3.47 15.37
CA VAL A 5 -4.46 4.03 14.75
C VAL A 5 -4.78 4.48 13.33
N GLY A 6 -5.36 3.60 12.50
CA GLY A 6 -5.71 3.95 11.13
C GLY A 6 -6.67 5.14 11.03
N ARG A 7 -7.67 5.23 11.93
CA ARG A 7 -8.59 6.37 11.98
C ARG A 7 -7.89 7.67 12.38
N ARG A 8 -6.99 7.63 13.37
CA ARG A 8 -6.21 8.82 13.79
C ARG A 8 -5.30 9.30 12.69
N LEU A 9 -4.64 8.38 11.98
CA LEU A 9 -3.80 8.71 10.83
C LEU A 9 -4.61 9.39 9.73
N TRP A 10 -5.77 8.84 9.37
CA TRP A 10 -6.68 9.45 8.40
C TRP A 10 -7.11 10.87 8.79
N GLN A 11 -7.42 11.09 10.07
CA GLN A 11 -7.90 12.38 10.56
C GLN A 11 -6.80 13.43 10.69
N LYS A 12 -5.59 13.03 11.11
CA LYS A 12 -4.52 13.97 11.48
C LYS A 12 -3.51 14.22 10.37
N ALA A 13 -3.22 13.23 9.54
CA ALA A 13 -2.16 13.33 8.53
C ALA A 13 -2.34 14.50 7.55
N PRO A 14 -3.56 14.84 7.06
CA PRO A 14 -3.71 15.98 6.15
C PRO A 14 -3.23 17.31 6.74
N ALA A 15 -3.44 17.53 8.05
CA ALA A 15 -2.99 18.74 8.73
C ALA A 15 -1.47 18.75 9.01
N GLN A 16 -0.81 17.60 8.87
CA GLN A 16 0.65 17.47 9.05
C GLN A 16 1.43 17.59 7.74
N LEU A 17 0.75 17.61 6.59
CA LEU A 17 1.37 17.95 5.31
C LEU A 17 1.68 19.45 5.31
N SER A 18 2.92 19.79 5.65
CA SER A 18 3.39 21.16 5.65
C SER A 18 3.69 21.64 4.22
N HIS A 19 3.40 22.91 3.94
CA HIS A 19 3.81 23.58 2.70
C HIS A 19 5.34 23.70 2.55
N THR A 20 6.11 23.44 3.61
CA THR A 20 7.57 23.46 3.59
C THR A 20 8.19 22.14 3.13
N MET A 21 7.39 21.09 2.95
CA MET A 21 7.88 19.78 2.51
C MET A 21 8.15 19.81 1.01
N SER A 22 9.27 19.23 0.59
CA SER A 22 9.50 18.93 -0.83
C SER A 22 8.43 17.96 -1.35
N PRO A 23 8.15 17.95 -2.68
CA PRO A 23 7.20 17.02 -3.27
C PRO A 23 7.46 15.55 -2.91
N ARG A 24 8.74 15.16 -2.85
CA ARG A 24 9.17 13.82 -2.43
C ARG A 24 8.81 13.51 -0.98
N GLU A 25 9.13 14.42 -0.07
CA GLU A 25 8.82 14.25 1.36
C GLU A 25 7.31 14.18 1.59
N ALA A 26 6.55 15.05 0.90
CA ALA A 26 5.09 15.06 0.98
C ALA A 26 4.50 13.73 0.47
N TRP A 27 5.01 13.21 -0.66
CA TRP A 27 4.61 11.91 -1.19
C TRP A 27 4.98 10.77 -0.24
N LEU A 28 6.22 10.72 0.26
CA LEU A 28 6.70 9.68 1.17
C LEU A 28 5.86 9.64 2.44
N PHE A 29 5.57 10.81 3.01
CA PHE A 29 4.72 10.92 4.20
C PHE A 29 3.30 10.42 3.91
N ALA A 30 2.68 10.93 2.83
CA ALA A 30 1.32 10.53 2.45
C ALA A 30 1.22 9.03 2.17
N GLU A 31 2.16 8.46 1.43
CA GLU A 31 2.20 7.02 1.14
C GLU A 31 2.46 6.18 2.38
N SER A 32 3.37 6.61 3.27
CA SER A 32 3.62 5.92 4.53
C SER A 32 2.35 5.85 5.38
N VAL A 33 1.61 6.96 5.45
CA VAL A 33 0.31 7.03 6.14
C VAL A 33 -0.70 6.06 5.52
N ARG A 34 -0.90 6.14 4.19
CA ARG A 34 -1.86 5.30 3.48
C ARG A 34 -1.56 3.81 3.64
N ARG A 35 -0.32 3.39 3.42
CA ARG A 35 0.11 1.98 3.55
C ARG A 35 0.03 1.50 5.00
N THR A 36 0.31 2.36 5.98
CA THR A 36 0.12 2.04 7.41
C THR A 36 -1.35 1.81 7.74
N ILE A 37 -2.26 2.63 7.22
CA ILE A 37 -3.71 2.42 7.39
C ILE A 37 -4.11 1.06 6.81
N ILE A 38 -3.68 0.74 5.58
CA ILE A 38 -3.97 -0.56 4.94
C ILE A 38 -3.47 -1.71 5.81
N VAL A 39 -2.19 -1.70 6.21
CA VAL A 39 -1.58 -2.77 7.01
C VAL A 39 -2.28 -2.93 8.37
N ALA A 40 -2.61 -1.83 9.06
CA ALA A 40 -3.29 -1.87 10.35
C ALA A 40 -4.66 -2.57 10.26
N PHE A 41 -5.42 -2.32 9.19
CA PHE A 41 -6.70 -2.96 8.96
C PHE A 41 -6.56 -4.41 8.48
N MET A 42 -5.53 -4.74 7.70
CA MET A 42 -5.22 -6.12 7.33
C MET A 42 -4.86 -6.97 8.54
N LEU A 43 -3.97 -6.49 9.41
CA LEU A 43 -3.60 -7.17 10.65
C LEU A 43 -4.79 -7.36 11.58
N ARG A 44 -5.69 -6.37 11.68
CA ARG A 44 -6.95 -6.51 12.41
C ARG A 44 -7.84 -7.62 11.82
N SER A 45 -7.92 -7.69 10.50
CA SER A 45 -8.70 -8.70 9.78
C SER A 45 -8.16 -10.10 10.03
N VAL A 46 -6.84 -10.28 9.93
CA VAL A 46 -6.14 -11.54 10.23
C VAL A 46 -6.35 -11.93 11.70
N TYR A 47 -6.17 -11.00 12.63
CA TYR A 47 -6.39 -11.27 14.06
C TYR A 47 -7.84 -11.69 14.34
N SER A 48 -8.82 -11.04 13.71
CA SER A 48 -10.24 -11.42 13.83
C SER A 48 -10.48 -12.83 13.30
N LEU A 49 -9.90 -13.16 12.15
CA LEU A 49 -10.00 -14.50 11.57
C LEU A 49 -9.46 -15.56 12.55
N LEU A 50 -8.27 -15.32 13.11
CA LEU A 50 -7.64 -16.24 14.07
C LEU A 50 -8.42 -16.41 15.38
N LYS A 51 -9.09 -15.35 15.87
CA LYS A 51 -9.78 -15.38 17.16
C LYS A 51 -11.27 -15.69 17.09
N ARG A 52 -11.90 -15.45 15.94
CA ARG A 52 -13.36 -15.47 15.79
C ARG A 52 -13.83 -16.24 14.56
N ASN A 53 -12.90 -16.78 13.76
CA ASN A 53 -13.18 -17.50 12.52
C ASN A 53 -13.91 -16.68 11.45
N TYR A 54 -13.82 -15.35 11.51
CA TYR A 54 -14.27 -14.44 10.45
C TYR A 54 -13.40 -13.19 10.35
N SER A 55 -13.27 -12.66 9.14
CA SER A 55 -12.54 -11.43 8.85
C SER A 55 -13.44 -10.20 8.98
N VAL A 56 -12.89 -9.10 9.50
CA VAL A 56 -13.59 -7.80 9.57
C VAL A 56 -13.03 -6.89 8.49
N ARG A 57 -13.62 -6.98 7.30
CA ARG A 57 -13.29 -6.13 6.16
C ARG A 57 -14.17 -4.88 6.18
N THR A 58 -13.58 -3.72 5.95
CA THR A 58 -14.30 -2.44 5.92
C THR A 58 -14.14 -1.79 4.54
N PRO A 59 -15.24 -1.40 3.86
CA PRO A 59 -15.20 -0.79 2.53
C PRO A 59 -14.24 0.39 2.41
N PHE A 60 -14.09 1.17 3.49
CA PHE A 60 -13.14 2.28 3.60
C PHE A 60 -11.72 1.91 3.15
N VAL A 61 -11.22 0.74 3.56
CA VAL A 61 -9.85 0.32 3.26
C VAL A 61 -9.74 -0.19 1.82
N ASP A 62 -10.80 -0.83 1.32
CA ASP A 62 -10.85 -1.31 -0.06
C ASP A 62 -10.83 -0.15 -1.07
N SER A 63 -11.43 0.98 -0.71
CA SER A 63 -11.44 2.21 -1.50
C SER A 63 -10.24 3.12 -1.24
N LEU A 64 -9.38 2.84 -0.25
CA LEU A 64 -8.30 3.76 0.11
C LEU A 64 -7.28 3.80 -1.05
N PRO A 65 -7.10 4.95 -1.71
CA PRO A 65 -6.23 5.03 -2.87
C PRO A 65 -4.78 5.18 -2.41
N PHE A 66 -3.83 4.58 -3.11
CA PHE A 66 -2.38 4.72 -2.88
C PHE A 66 -1.61 4.61 -4.20
N ASP A 67 -0.36 5.09 -4.20
CA ASP A 67 0.49 5.09 -5.40
C ASP A 67 1.06 3.68 -5.66
N VAL A 68 0.79 3.18 -6.87
CA VAL A 68 1.21 1.84 -7.32
C VAL A 68 2.71 1.73 -7.57
N ARG A 69 3.40 2.85 -7.83
CA ARG A 69 4.81 2.87 -8.24
C ARG A 69 5.74 2.66 -7.03
N THR A 70 5.99 1.39 -6.70
CA THR A 70 6.89 1.04 -5.58
C THR A 70 8.34 1.45 -5.80
N THR A 71 8.78 1.64 -7.04
CA THR A 71 10.14 2.09 -7.36
C THR A 71 10.44 3.52 -6.91
N LEU A 72 9.41 4.34 -6.66
CA LEU A 72 9.57 5.71 -6.17
C LEU A 72 10.16 5.77 -4.74
N TRP A 73 10.01 4.71 -3.95
CA TRP A 73 10.60 4.66 -2.61
C TRP A 73 12.12 4.73 -2.63
N ASP A 74 12.75 4.19 -3.68
CA ASP A 74 14.21 4.12 -3.85
C ASP A 74 14.76 5.22 -4.76
N THR A 75 13.91 6.12 -5.25
CA THR A 75 14.34 7.20 -6.13
C THR A 75 15.05 8.28 -5.32
N ASP A 76 16.27 8.62 -5.75
CA ASP A 76 17.08 9.69 -5.16
C ASP A 76 16.43 11.06 -5.30
N HIS A 77 16.74 11.97 -4.37
CA HIS A 77 16.19 13.33 -4.37
C HIS A 77 16.43 14.07 -5.68
N ALA A 78 17.62 13.95 -6.27
CA ALA A 78 17.98 14.65 -7.51
C ALA A 78 17.23 14.11 -8.75
N ALA A 79 16.77 12.86 -8.73
CA ALA A 79 16.05 12.24 -9.84
C ALA A 79 14.52 12.42 -9.73
N TRP A 80 14.03 12.95 -8.60
CA TRP A 80 12.61 13.04 -8.31
C TRP A 80 11.87 14.01 -9.24
N ASP A 81 12.47 15.18 -9.47
CA ASP A 81 11.87 16.28 -10.25
C ASP A 81 11.76 15.95 -11.74
N ASP A 82 12.72 15.20 -12.29
CA ASP A 82 12.70 14.76 -13.70
C ASP A 82 11.82 13.53 -13.94
N ALA A 83 11.68 12.64 -12.95
CA ALA A 83 11.01 11.35 -13.13
C ALA A 83 9.52 11.35 -12.74
N THR A 84 9.03 12.36 -12.02
CA THR A 84 7.79 12.17 -11.25
C THR A 84 6.85 13.37 -11.27
N PRO A 85 6.06 13.57 -12.34
CA PRO A 85 4.86 14.38 -12.21
C PRO A 85 3.98 13.77 -11.11
N VAL A 86 3.47 14.62 -10.21
CA VAL A 86 2.45 14.26 -9.21
C VAL A 86 1.15 14.01 -9.96
N SER A 87 1.06 12.85 -10.63
CA SER A 87 -0.10 12.43 -11.40
C SER A 87 -0.95 11.48 -10.57
N LEU A 88 -2.24 11.81 -10.44
CA LEU A 88 -3.25 10.96 -9.83
C LEU A 88 -3.51 9.68 -10.63
N GLU A 89 -3.00 9.56 -11.86
CA GLU A 89 -3.18 8.39 -12.72
C GLU A 89 -2.56 7.11 -12.13
N HIS A 90 -1.58 7.26 -11.26
CA HIS A 90 -0.90 6.14 -10.59
C HIS A 90 -1.55 5.74 -9.26
N MET A 91 -2.59 6.46 -8.85
CA MET A 91 -3.33 6.17 -7.63
C MET A 91 -4.36 5.08 -7.90
N VAL A 92 -4.26 3.98 -7.18
CA VAL A 92 -5.18 2.84 -7.29
C VAL A 92 -5.80 2.53 -5.94
N SER A 93 -7.05 2.07 -5.95
CA SER A 93 -7.67 1.53 -4.75
C SER A 93 -7.05 0.17 -4.39
N LEU A 94 -7.13 -0.22 -3.11
CA LEU A 94 -6.70 -1.54 -2.67
C LEU A 94 -7.42 -2.66 -3.43
N GLN A 95 -8.71 -2.48 -3.72
CA GLN A 95 -9.47 -3.43 -4.53
C GLN A 95 -8.90 -3.57 -5.94
N GLN A 96 -8.66 -2.46 -6.64
CA GLN A 96 -8.09 -2.45 -7.99
C GLN A 96 -6.72 -3.11 -7.98
N TYR A 97 -5.85 -2.70 -7.05
CA TYR A 97 -4.51 -3.25 -6.94
C TYR A 97 -4.51 -4.76 -6.67
N SER A 98 -5.38 -5.25 -5.77
CA SER A 98 -5.49 -6.69 -5.51
C SER A 98 -5.91 -7.50 -6.74
N THR A 99 -6.68 -6.89 -7.65
CA THR A 99 -7.11 -7.51 -8.91
C THR A 99 -5.99 -7.49 -9.95
N MET A 100 -5.20 -6.41 -9.99
CA MET A 100 -4.00 -6.34 -10.83
C MET A 100 -2.94 -7.37 -10.38
N LEU A 101 -2.76 -7.56 -9.07
CA LEU A 101 -1.90 -8.61 -8.53
C LEU A 101 -2.39 -10.00 -8.93
N GLU A 102 -3.68 -10.28 -8.77
CA GLU A 102 -4.26 -11.60 -9.10
C GLU A 102 -4.17 -11.94 -10.59
N SER A 103 -4.34 -10.95 -11.46
CA SER A 103 -4.21 -11.11 -12.92
C SER A 103 -2.75 -11.18 -13.40
N GLY A 104 -1.77 -10.89 -12.53
CA GLY A 104 -0.36 -10.84 -12.90
C GLY A 104 0.04 -9.57 -13.65
N ALA A 105 -0.80 -8.52 -13.65
CA ALA A 105 -0.46 -7.23 -14.25
C ALA A 105 0.66 -6.50 -13.48
N ILE A 106 0.81 -6.79 -12.17
CA ILE A 106 1.90 -6.27 -11.35
C ILE A 106 3.04 -7.29 -11.29
N HIS A 107 4.22 -6.82 -11.68
CA HIS A 107 5.47 -7.59 -11.62
C HIS A 107 6.25 -7.18 -10.36
N GLY A 108 7.17 -8.04 -9.88
CA GLY A 108 8.00 -7.68 -8.72
C GLY A 108 7.21 -7.60 -7.41
N ILE A 109 6.51 -8.68 -7.06
CA ILE A 109 5.66 -8.75 -5.85
C ILE A 109 6.49 -8.50 -4.58
N SER A 110 6.36 -7.28 -4.05
CA SER A 110 6.98 -6.87 -2.78
C SER A 110 6.27 -7.52 -1.57
N PRO A 111 6.88 -7.51 -0.36
CA PRO A 111 6.21 -8.02 0.84
C PRO A 111 4.86 -7.36 1.13
N PHE A 112 4.72 -6.06 0.85
CA PHE A 112 3.46 -5.34 0.94
C PHE A 112 2.41 -5.91 -0.03
N SER A 113 2.81 -6.15 -1.27
CA SER A 113 1.95 -6.73 -2.32
C SER A 113 1.55 -8.17 -1.99
N ALA A 114 2.49 -8.97 -1.47
CA ALA A 114 2.25 -10.33 -1.01
C ALA A 114 1.24 -10.37 0.14
N LEU A 115 1.36 -9.45 1.10
CA LEU A 115 0.38 -9.28 2.18
C LEU A 115 -1.01 -8.97 1.63
N ILE A 116 -1.11 -8.05 0.66
CA ILE A 116 -2.39 -7.70 0.04
C ILE A 116 -3.01 -8.89 -0.68
N LEU A 117 -2.22 -9.62 -1.46
CA LEU A 117 -2.69 -10.80 -2.18
C LEU A 117 -3.23 -11.87 -1.21
N ALA A 118 -2.48 -12.16 -0.15
CA ALA A 118 -2.89 -13.12 0.87
C ALA A 118 -4.17 -12.66 1.59
N ALA A 119 -4.21 -11.41 2.07
CA ALA A 119 -5.31 -10.89 2.86
C ALA A 119 -6.60 -10.65 2.04
N CYS A 120 -6.49 -10.22 0.79
CA CYS A 120 -7.62 -9.82 -0.04
C CYS A 120 -8.13 -10.94 -0.96
N LYS A 121 -7.26 -11.86 -1.39
CA LYS A 121 -7.57 -12.92 -2.37
C LYS A 121 -7.35 -14.34 -1.84
N GLY A 122 -6.73 -14.50 -0.66
CA GLY A 122 -6.42 -15.83 -0.12
C GLY A 122 -5.42 -16.60 -0.99
N LYS A 123 -4.56 -15.91 -1.74
CA LYS A 123 -3.59 -16.51 -2.66
C LYS A 123 -2.17 -16.28 -2.17
N ALA A 124 -1.34 -17.32 -2.31
CA ALA A 124 0.11 -17.20 -2.17
C ALA A 124 0.71 -16.60 -3.44
N VAL A 125 1.86 -15.95 -3.31
CA VAL A 125 2.60 -15.35 -4.44
C VAL A 125 2.92 -16.38 -5.52
N SER A 126 3.23 -17.62 -5.13
CA SER A 126 3.49 -18.74 -6.04
C SER A 126 2.30 -19.11 -6.95
N ASN A 127 1.09 -18.67 -6.61
CA ASN A 127 -0.14 -19.03 -7.31
C ASN A 127 -0.57 -17.95 -8.33
N VAL A 128 0.27 -16.95 -8.57
CA VAL A 128 0.03 -15.86 -9.53
C VAL A 128 0.83 -16.15 -10.81
N PRO A 129 0.32 -15.80 -12.01
CA PRO A 129 0.97 -16.13 -13.29
C PRO A 129 2.41 -15.60 -13.44
N TYR A 130 2.79 -14.56 -12.70
CA TYR A 130 4.13 -13.99 -12.74
C TYR A 130 4.84 -14.09 -11.37
N PRO A 131 6.03 -14.72 -11.31
CA PRO A 131 6.81 -14.83 -10.09
C PRO A 131 7.42 -13.48 -9.66
N PRO A 132 7.86 -13.34 -8.39
CA PRO A 132 8.49 -12.10 -7.92
C PRO A 132 9.79 -11.84 -8.67
N ALA A 133 9.98 -10.60 -9.15
CA ALA A 133 11.31 -10.13 -9.52
C ALA A 133 12.15 -10.03 -8.24
N THR A 134 13.12 -10.92 -8.08
CA THR A 134 14.16 -10.83 -7.05
C THR A 134 15.01 -9.59 -7.31
N GLY A 135 14.53 -8.42 -6.89
CA GLY A 135 15.14 -7.13 -7.25
C GLY A 135 15.25 -6.09 -6.14
N TYR A 136 14.67 -6.30 -4.95
CA TYR A 136 14.98 -5.44 -3.81
C TYR A 136 16.27 -5.92 -3.14
N ARG A 137 17.30 -5.06 -3.15
CA ARG A 137 18.47 -5.25 -2.26
C ARG A 137 17.94 -5.33 -0.83
N ALA A 138 18.04 -6.52 -0.23
CA ALA A 138 17.95 -6.65 1.20
C ALA A 138 19.13 -5.85 1.79
N TYR A 139 18.81 -4.77 2.50
CA TYR A 139 19.73 -4.11 3.41
C TYR A 139 19.80 -4.90 4.71
#